data_AF-A0A855XSL6-F1
#
_entry.id   AF-A0A855XSL6-F1
#
_cell.length_a   1.000
_cell.length_b   1.000
_cell.length_c   1.000
_cell.angle_alpha   90.00
_cell.angle_beta   90.00
_cell.angle_gamma   90.00
#
_symmetry.space_group_name_H-M   'P 1'
#
loop_
_entity.id
_entity.type
_entity.pdbx_description
1 polymer ?
#
loop_
_entity_poly.entity_id
_entity_poly.type
_entity_poly.pdbx_seq_one_letter_code
_entity_poly.pdbx_strand_id
1 'polypeptide(L)'
;MFKKITISLLTTTLLILPSFAATGEAANQYITMDTGILKNNRVLIPLRAVSENLGAEVNWNKELKNINITKGESTILLTINSKKILVNHEELYLDVPAELNDNTTYVPARFISQTLGADVQWNQQTSQATITLDGKQLQVTMAKPKVQVPNTKRITAKQQQIFVDKLNEATNLSSIKQIRTYFNAYFTDRFINQIIRDKGLEYDFKFKIISQSSLTYPDSNTARLSQYSGSSSIYGNKETLYRRATFVYTNKGWKVDRVEFSLIEEILNP
;
A
#
# COMPACT_ATOMS: atom_id res chain seq x y z
N MET A 1 -73.14 38.02 -44.08
CA MET A 1 -72.08 38.44 -43.12
C MET A 1 -71.75 37.24 -42.24
N PHE A 2 -70.91 36.31 -42.71
CA PHE A 2 -70.62 35.04 -42.05
C PHE A 2 -69.20 35.05 -41.47
N LYS A 3 -69.09 34.85 -40.14
CA LYS A 3 -67.85 34.78 -39.37
C LYS A 3 -67.14 33.43 -39.62
N LYS A 4 -65.83 33.49 -39.84
CA LYS A 4 -64.94 32.32 -39.93
C LYS A 4 -64.50 31.92 -38.51
N ILE A 5 -64.52 30.63 -38.20
CA ILE A 5 -63.87 30.05 -37.02
C ILE A 5 -62.73 29.16 -37.51
N THR A 6 -61.51 29.49 -37.14
CA THR A 6 -60.29 28.69 -37.36
C THR A 6 -60.02 27.84 -36.12
N ILE A 7 -59.95 26.53 -36.30
CA ILE A 7 -59.50 25.56 -35.28
C ILE A 7 -58.00 25.34 -35.47
N SER A 8 -57.23 25.60 -34.42
CA SER A 8 -55.79 25.35 -34.33
C SER A 8 -55.56 23.90 -33.89
N LEU A 9 -54.74 23.14 -34.62
CA LEU A 9 -54.34 21.77 -34.25
C LEU A 9 -52.88 21.81 -33.77
N LEU A 10 -52.68 21.54 -32.48
CA LEU A 10 -51.40 21.54 -31.79
C LEU A 10 -50.68 20.20 -32.08
N THR A 11 -49.58 20.21 -32.82
CA THR A 11 -48.76 19.01 -33.09
C THR A 11 -47.68 18.85 -32.02
N THR A 12 -47.84 17.84 -31.16
CA THR A 12 -46.84 17.45 -30.17
C THR A 12 -45.88 16.43 -30.79
N THR A 13 -44.65 16.83 -31.09
CA THR A 13 -43.57 15.92 -31.52
C THR A 13 -42.92 15.25 -30.31
N LEU A 14 -43.11 13.94 -30.18
CA LEU A 14 -42.46 13.10 -29.17
C LEU A 14 -41.05 12.71 -29.66
N LEU A 15 -40.00 13.27 -29.04
CA LEU A 15 -38.61 12.88 -29.30
C LEU A 15 -38.32 11.54 -28.61
N ILE A 16 -38.23 10.47 -29.39
CA ILE A 16 -37.74 9.17 -28.92
C ILE A 16 -36.21 9.26 -28.87
N LEU A 17 -35.63 9.39 -27.68
CA LEU A 17 -34.19 9.23 -27.51
C LEU A 17 -33.84 7.73 -27.59
N PRO A 18 -32.81 7.33 -28.34
CA PRO A 18 -32.35 5.96 -28.32
C PRO A 18 -31.82 5.63 -26.92
N SER A 19 -32.36 4.57 -26.31
CA SER A 19 -31.78 3.99 -25.11
C SER A 19 -30.49 3.27 -25.51
N PHE A 20 -29.34 3.86 -25.17
CA PHE A 20 -28.09 3.11 -25.18
C PHE A 20 -28.18 2.06 -24.08
N ALA A 21 -28.46 0.81 -24.46
CA ALA A 21 -28.21 -0.31 -23.58
C ALA A 21 -26.69 -0.37 -23.36
N ALA A 22 -26.24 0.06 -22.18
CA ALA A 22 -24.88 -0.20 -21.75
C ALA A 22 -24.71 -1.72 -21.73
N THR A 23 -23.98 -2.26 -22.70
CA THR A 23 -23.47 -3.63 -22.63
C THR A 23 -22.50 -3.66 -21.45
N GLY A 24 -23.00 -4.09 -20.30
CA GLY A 24 -22.13 -4.45 -19.19
C GLY A 24 -21.26 -5.61 -19.64
N GLU A 25 -20.03 -5.31 -20.06
CA GLU A 25 -18.97 -6.31 -20.02
C GLU A 25 -18.93 -6.80 -18.57
N ALA A 26 -19.25 -8.07 -18.36
CA ALA A 26 -19.02 -8.70 -17.08
C ALA A 26 -17.53 -8.49 -16.76
N ALA A 27 -17.24 -7.58 -15.84
CA ALA A 27 -15.88 -7.34 -15.39
C ALA A 27 -15.34 -8.68 -14.89
N ASN A 28 -14.40 -9.27 -15.64
CA ASN A 28 -13.71 -10.48 -15.21
C ASN A 28 -13.08 -10.15 -13.85
N GLN A 29 -13.68 -10.63 -12.76
CA GLN A 29 -13.22 -10.27 -11.43
C GLN A 29 -11.92 -11.03 -11.15
N TYR A 30 -10.80 -10.31 -11.26
CA TYR A 30 -9.50 -10.82 -10.88
C TYR A 30 -9.40 -10.85 -9.36
N ILE A 31 -8.86 -11.95 -8.82
CA ILE A 31 -8.45 -11.99 -7.42
C ILE A 31 -7.02 -11.44 -7.38
N THR A 32 -6.85 -10.27 -6.78
CA THR A 32 -5.56 -9.57 -6.71
C THR A 32 -4.87 -9.81 -5.37
N MET A 33 -3.56 -10.04 -5.40
CA MET A 33 -2.69 -10.19 -4.23
C MET A 33 -1.43 -9.34 -4.45
N ASP A 34 -0.94 -8.65 -3.43
CA ASP A 34 0.24 -7.77 -3.48
C ASP A 34 1.43 -8.32 -2.67
N THR A 35 1.43 -9.63 -2.44
CA THR A 35 2.34 -10.32 -1.51
C THR A 35 3.42 -11.15 -2.20
N GLY A 36 3.52 -11.12 -3.54
CA GLY A 36 4.53 -11.89 -4.25
C GLY A 36 5.96 -11.44 -3.94
N ILE A 37 6.95 -12.32 -4.06
CA ILE A 37 8.35 -11.99 -3.75
C ILE A 37 9.22 -12.34 -4.95
N LEU A 38 10.06 -11.40 -5.40
CA LEU A 38 11.11 -11.68 -6.37
C LEU A 38 12.42 -12.00 -5.63
N LYS A 39 12.89 -13.25 -5.70
CA LYS A 39 14.13 -13.70 -5.05
C LYS A 39 14.95 -14.55 -6.00
N ASN A 40 16.26 -14.30 -6.11
CA ASN A 40 17.17 -15.05 -7.00
C ASN A 40 16.64 -15.19 -8.44
N ASN A 41 16.05 -14.13 -8.98
CA ASN A 41 15.43 -14.12 -10.30
C ASN A 41 14.32 -15.18 -10.47
N ARG A 42 13.59 -15.48 -9.38
CA ARG A 42 12.41 -16.32 -9.33
C ARG A 42 11.26 -15.58 -8.66
N VAL A 43 10.09 -15.67 -9.29
CA VAL A 43 8.83 -15.18 -8.73
C VAL A 43 8.34 -16.21 -7.74
N LEU A 44 8.23 -15.81 -6.47
CA LEU A 44 7.66 -16.59 -5.39
C LEU A 44 6.27 -16.05 -5.05
N ILE A 45 5.34 -16.95 -4.79
CA ILE A 45 3.93 -16.64 -4.54
C ILE A 45 3.44 -17.31 -3.25
N PRO A 46 2.44 -16.74 -2.56
CA PRO A 46 1.89 -17.32 -1.34
C PRO A 46 1.16 -18.62 -1.67
N LEU A 47 1.74 -19.75 -1.25
CA LEU A 47 1.28 -21.09 -1.60
C LEU A 47 -0.19 -21.32 -1.27
N ARG A 48 -0.57 -21.08 -0.01
CA ARG A 48 -1.94 -21.34 0.44
C ARG A 48 -2.97 -20.48 -0.29
N ALA A 49 -2.74 -19.15 -0.29
CA ALA A 49 -3.67 -18.20 -0.89
C ALA A 49 -3.90 -18.49 -2.38
N VAL A 50 -2.84 -18.80 -3.14
CA VAL A 50 -2.98 -19.15 -4.54
C VAL A 50 -3.70 -20.50 -4.71
N SER A 51 -3.22 -21.56 -4.04
CA SER A 51 -3.78 -22.90 -4.20
C SER A 51 -5.27 -22.99 -3.82
N GLU A 52 -5.69 -22.36 -2.72
CA GLU A 52 -7.09 -22.37 -2.27
C GLU A 52 -8.00 -21.64 -3.25
N ASN A 53 -7.58 -20.49 -3.80
CA ASN A 53 -8.35 -19.79 -4.82
C ASN A 53 -8.47 -20.60 -6.12
N LEU A 54 -7.46 -21.41 -6.44
CA LEU A 54 -7.47 -22.37 -7.55
C LEU A 54 -8.26 -23.66 -7.26
N GLY A 55 -8.89 -23.77 -6.09
CA GLY A 55 -9.76 -24.88 -5.70
C GLY A 55 -9.03 -26.09 -5.12
N ALA A 56 -7.80 -25.93 -4.66
CA ALA A 56 -7.08 -26.97 -3.91
C ALA A 56 -7.27 -26.78 -2.40
N GLU A 57 -7.25 -27.87 -1.63
CA GLU A 57 -7.18 -27.81 -0.17
C GLU A 57 -5.72 -27.80 0.28
N VAL A 58 -5.40 -27.06 1.35
CA VAL A 58 -4.03 -26.90 1.85
C VAL A 58 -3.97 -27.17 3.35
N ASN A 59 -3.38 -28.30 3.73
CA ASN A 59 -3.22 -28.70 5.13
C ASN A 59 -1.75 -28.57 5.56
N TRP A 60 -1.50 -27.98 6.73
CA TRP A 60 -0.17 -27.87 7.33
C TRP A 60 -0.02 -28.84 8.49
N ASN A 61 0.95 -29.74 8.41
CA ASN A 61 1.40 -30.53 9.54
C ASN A 61 2.58 -29.84 10.23
N LYS A 62 2.32 -29.31 11.42
CA LYS A 62 3.33 -28.60 12.21
C LYS A 62 4.45 -29.49 12.74
N GLU A 63 4.13 -30.74 13.09
CA GLU A 63 5.09 -31.69 13.67
C GLU A 63 6.11 -32.13 12.63
N LEU A 64 5.64 -32.48 11.43
CA LEU A 64 6.46 -32.94 10.32
C LEU A 64 7.00 -31.80 9.45
N LYS A 65 6.58 -30.56 9.72
CA LYS A 65 6.89 -29.36 8.93
C LYS A 65 6.62 -29.54 7.44
N ASN A 66 5.52 -30.22 7.11
CA ASN A 66 5.11 -30.47 5.73
C ASN A 66 3.71 -29.91 5.44
N ILE A 67 3.48 -29.54 4.18
CA ILE A 67 2.22 -29.07 3.63
C ILE A 67 1.71 -30.16 2.71
N ASN A 68 0.48 -30.61 2.93
CA ASN A 68 -0.25 -31.46 2.00
C ASN A 68 -1.23 -30.61 1.21
N ILE A 69 -1.21 -30.72 -0.12
CA ILE A 69 -2.12 -30.01 -1.02
C ILE A 69 -2.88 -31.05 -1.84
N THR A 70 -4.20 -30.93 -1.90
CA THR A 70 -5.06 -31.86 -2.64
C THR A 70 -5.97 -31.08 -3.59
N LYS A 71 -6.02 -31.50 -4.86
CA LYS A 71 -6.97 -30.99 -5.86
C LYS A 71 -7.44 -32.14 -6.73
N GLY A 72 -8.71 -32.53 -6.62
CA GLY A 72 -9.22 -33.73 -7.26
C GLY A 72 -8.43 -34.95 -6.82
N GLU A 73 -7.85 -35.70 -7.76
CA GLU A 73 -7.02 -36.87 -7.49
C GLU A 73 -5.54 -36.52 -7.23
N SER A 74 -5.12 -35.27 -7.47
CA SER A 74 -3.73 -34.85 -7.30
C SER A 74 -3.41 -34.58 -5.84
N THR A 75 -2.32 -35.17 -5.34
CA THR A 75 -1.80 -34.98 -3.98
C THR A 75 -0.36 -34.52 -4.04
N ILE A 76 -0.05 -33.43 -3.34
CA ILE A 76 1.28 -32.83 -3.32
C ILE A 76 1.75 -32.70 -1.87
N LEU A 77 2.90 -33.32 -1.56
CA LEU A 77 3.56 -33.19 -0.28
C LEU A 77 4.80 -32.30 -0.41
N LEU A 78 4.78 -31.19 0.31
CA LEU A 78 5.85 -30.19 0.30
C LEU A 78 6.46 -30.06 1.69
N THR A 79 7.78 -30.11 1.79
CA THR A 79 8.50 -29.88 3.05
C THR A 79 9.16 -28.50 3.03
N ILE A 80 8.98 -27.71 4.09
CA ILE A 80 9.58 -26.38 4.19
C ILE A 80 11.11 -26.46 4.14
N ASN A 81 11.74 -25.53 3.43
CA ASN A 81 13.18 -25.45 3.17
C ASN A 81 13.75 -26.63 2.35
N SER A 82 12.89 -27.47 1.77
CA SER A 82 13.30 -28.51 0.83
C SER A 82 13.04 -28.06 -0.62
N LYS A 83 13.94 -28.46 -1.52
CA LYS A 83 13.67 -28.42 -2.98
C LYS A 83 12.89 -29.64 -3.44
N LYS A 84 13.04 -30.76 -2.73
CA LYS A 84 12.38 -32.01 -3.05
C LYS A 84 10.94 -31.99 -2.53
N ILE A 85 10.00 -32.31 -3.41
CA ILE A 85 8.58 -32.48 -3.12
C ILE A 85 8.09 -33.82 -3.68
N LEU A 86 6.92 -34.27 -3.23
CA LEU A 86 6.23 -35.41 -3.83
C LEU A 86 4.95 -34.94 -4.53
N VAL A 87 4.72 -35.39 -5.75
CA VAL A 87 3.48 -35.18 -6.51
C VAL A 87 2.98 -36.56 -6.89
N ASN A 88 1.80 -36.95 -6.40
CA ASN A 88 1.23 -38.29 -6.63
C ASN A 88 2.21 -39.43 -6.31
N HIS A 89 3.02 -39.27 -5.26
CA HIS A 89 4.10 -40.16 -4.81
C HIS A 89 5.38 -40.16 -5.67
N GLU A 90 5.45 -39.37 -6.74
CA GLU A 90 6.67 -39.18 -7.53
C GLU A 90 7.48 -37.97 -7.04
N GLU A 91 8.81 -38.08 -7.07
CA GLU A 91 9.68 -36.98 -6.65
C GLU A 91 9.80 -35.90 -7.73
N LEU A 92 9.61 -34.64 -7.34
CA LEU A 92 9.88 -33.46 -8.17
C LEU A 92 10.78 -32.47 -7.41
N TYR A 93 11.58 -31.71 -8.16
CA TYR A 93 12.52 -30.73 -7.60
C TYR A 93 12.16 -29.30 -8.01
N LEU A 94 12.06 -28.42 -7.02
CA LEU A 94 11.88 -26.99 -7.19
C LEU A 94 13.21 -26.31 -7.52
N ASP A 95 13.19 -25.30 -8.40
CA ASP A 95 14.34 -24.43 -8.69
C ASP A 95 14.91 -23.77 -7.42
N VAL A 96 13.99 -23.29 -6.57
CA VAL A 96 14.24 -22.64 -5.27
C VAL A 96 13.37 -23.35 -4.23
N PRO A 97 13.90 -23.65 -3.03
CA PRO A 97 13.13 -24.35 -2.00
C PRO A 97 11.87 -23.58 -1.63
N ALA A 98 10.89 -24.30 -1.10
CA ALA A 98 9.75 -23.66 -0.45
C ALA A 98 10.24 -22.93 0.81
N GLU A 99 9.86 -21.67 0.98
CA GLU A 99 10.37 -20.82 2.07
C GLU A 99 9.25 -20.35 2.97
N LEU A 100 9.50 -20.31 4.28
CA LEU A 100 8.60 -19.69 5.23
C LEU A 100 9.09 -18.24 5.49
N ASN A 101 8.25 -17.26 5.18
CA ASN A 101 8.53 -15.85 5.42
C ASN A 101 7.29 -15.17 6.04
N ASP A 102 7.46 -14.49 7.17
CA ASP A 102 6.38 -13.86 7.94
C ASP A 102 5.15 -14.77 8.12
N ASN A 103 5.38 -16.02 8.51
CA ASN A 103 4.35 -17.05 8.71
C ASN A 103 3.56 -17.44 7.44
N THR A 104 4.05 -17.08 6.26
CA THR A 104 3.50 -17.45 4.96
C THR A 104 4.50 -18.34 4.21
N THR A 105 4.03 -19.45 3.66
CA THR A 105 4.86 -20.29 2.81
C THR A 105 4.83 -19.78 1.38
N TYR A 106 6.02 -19.60 0.81
CA TYR A 106 6.25 -19.15 -0.54
C TYR A 106 6.85 -20.27 -1.38
N VAL A 107 6.37 -20.39 -2.62
CA VAL A 107 6.86 -21.35 -3.61
C VAL A 107 7.09 -20.66 -4.94
N PRO A 108 7.96 -21.18 -5.83
CA PRO A 108 8.10 -20.67 -7.19
C PRO A 108 6.76 -20.68 -7.93
N ALA A 109 6.40 -19.62 -8.66
CA ALA A 109 5.13 -19.58 -9.39
C ALA A 109 4.97 -20.76 -10.38
N ARG A 110 6.09 -21.20 -10.99
CA ARG A 110 6.14 -22.37 -11.87
C ARG A 110 5.67 -23.67 -11.20
N PHE A 111 5.84 -23.82 -9.89
CA PHE A 111 5.37 -24.99 -9.17
C PHE A 111 3.85 -25.14 -9.29
N ILE A 112 3.10 -24.04 -9.23
CA ILE A 112 1.64 -24.07 -9.37
C ILE A 112 1.26 -24.51 -10.79
N SER A 113 2.01 -24.07 -11.80
CA SER A 113 1.79 -24.51 -13.17
C SER A 113 2.04 -26.02 -13.33
N GLN A 114 3.16 -26.51 -12.79
CA GLN A 114 3.57 -27.91 -12.94
C GLN A 114 2.70 -28.89 -12.15
N THR A 115 2.18 -28.49 -11.00
CA THR A 115 1.51 -29.42 -10.07
C THR A 115 -0.02 -29.28 -10.04
N LEU A 116 -0.56 -28.10 -10.35
CA LEU A 116 -2.01 -27.86 -10.39
C LEU A 116 -2.53 -27.60 -11.80
N GLY A 117 -1.67 -27.59 -12.82
CA GLY A 117 -2.03 -27.40 -14.23
C GLY A 117 -2.38 -25.95 -14.61
N ALA A 118 -2.03 -24.97 -13.77
CA ALA A 118 -2.32 -23.57 -14.05
C ALA A 118 -1.40 -23.00 -15.15
N ASP A 119 -1.91 -22.07 -15.96
CA ASP A 119 -1.07 -21.20 -16.78
C ASP A 119 -0.51 -20.06 -15.91
N VAL A 120 0.78 -19.74 -16.10
CA VAL A 120 1.46 -18.68 -15.32
C VAL A 120 2.19 -17.75 -16.28
N GLN A 121 1.70 -16.53 -16.39
CA GLN A 121 2.29 -15.46 -17.19
C GLN A 121 2.98 -14.45 -16.28
N TRP A 122 4.15 -13.94 -16.68
CA TRP A 122 4.87 -12.90 -15.94
C TRP A 122 4.94 -11.62 -16.77
N ASN A 123 4.45 -10.52 -16.21
CA ASN A 123 4.61 -9.18 -16.75
C ASN A 123 5.72 -8.44 -15.98
N GLN A 124 6.84 -8.24 -16.65
CA GLN A 124 8.01 -7.56 -16.07
C GLN A 124 7.76 -6.07 -15.80
N GLN A 125 6.98 -5.38 -16.64
CA GLN A 125 6.73 -3.94 -16.51
C GLN A 125 5.92 -3.63 -15.26
N THR A 126 4.91 -4.45 -14.97
CA THR A 126 4.04 -4.31 -13.81
C THR A 126 4.51 -5.12 -12.60
N SER A 127 5.58 -5.90 -12.75
CA SER A 127 6.06 -6.85 -11.73
C SER A 127 4.94 -7.74 -11.20
N GLN A 128 4.18 -8.34 -12.11
CA GLN A 128 2.96 -9.08 -11.81
C GLN A 128 3.00 -10.47 -12.45
N ALA A 129 2.66 -11.49 -11.66
CA ALA A 129 2.35 -12.83 -12.15
C ALA A 129 0.84 -12.98 -12.30
N THR A 130 0.40 -13.48 -13.44
CA THR A 130 -0.99 -13.81 -13.73
C THR A 130 -1.13 -15.32 -13.79
N ILE A 131 -2.00 -15.88 -12.95
CA ILE A 131 -2.19 -17.33 -12.80
C ILE A 131 -3.60 -17.65 -13.24
N THR A 132 -3.75 -18.54 -14.22
CA THR A 132 -5.05 -18.87 -14.83
C THR A 132 -5.31 -20.37 -14.76
N LEU A 133 -6.48 -20.76 -14.29
CA LEU A 133 -6.91 -22.17 -14.25
C LEU A 133 -8.43 -22.26 -14.20
N ASP A 134 -9.02 -23.12 -15.04
CA ASP A 134 -10.48 -23.37 -15.07
C ASP A 134 -11.33 -22.09 -15.16
N GLY A 135 -10.88 -21.10 -15.95
CA GLY A 135 -11.53 -19.80 -16.10
C GLY A 135 -11.32 -18.83 -14.93
N LYS A 136 -10.68 -19.25 -13.83
CA LYS A 136 -10.27 -18.37 -12.73
C LYS A 136 -8.95 -17.70 -13.07
N GLN A 137 -8.82 -16.43 -12.69
CA GLN A 137 -7.60 -15.65 -12.91
C GLN A 137 -7.19 -14.91 -11.64
N LEU A 138 -5.97 -15.18 -11.19
CA LEU A 138 -5.33 -14.55 -10.04
C LEU A 138 -4.22 -13.63 -10.52
N GLN A 139 -4.10 -12.46 -9.93
CA GLN A 139 -3.00 -11.53 -10.18
C GLN A 139 -2.18 -11.36 -8.90
N VAL A 140 -0.94 -11.83 -8.93
CA VAL A 140 0.02 -11.68 -7.82
C VAL A 140 1.06 -10.64 -8.20
N THR A 141 0.92 -9.45 -7.65
CA THR A 141 1.88 -8.35 -7.79
C THR A 141 3.00 -8.53 -6.77
N MET A 142 4.25 -8.27 -7.18
CA MET A 142 5.38 -8.38 -6.28
C MET A 142 5.33 -7.28 -5.23
N ALA A 143 5.42 -7.68 -3.97
CA ALA A 143 5.66 -6.78 -2.86
C ALA A 143 6.94 -6.00 -3.14
N LYS A 144 6.86 -4.68 -3.02
CA LYS A 144 8.07 -3.85 -3.05
C LYS A 144 9.00 -4.34 -1.93
N PRO A 145 10.32 -4.43 -2.17
CA PRO A 145 11.26 -4.84 -1.13
C PRO A 145 11.01 -4.00 0.12
N LYS A 146 10.81 -4.63 1.28
CA LYS A 146 10.74 -3.90 2.55
C LYS A 146 12.01 -3.06 2.65
N VAL A 147 11.86 -1.74 2.73
CA VAL A 147 13.00 -0.81 2.79
C VAL A 147 13.86 -1.16 4.00
N GLN A 148 15.05 -1.72 3.75
CA GLN A 148 15.98 -2.04 4.82
C GLN A 148 16.77 -0.79 5.21
N VAL A 149 16.23 -0.02 6.15
CA VAL A 149 16.98 1.10 6.76
C VAL A 149 17.95 0.52 7.79
N PRO A 150 19.28 0.73 7.63
CA PRO A 150 20.26 0.31 8.63
C PRO A 150 19.88 0.81 10.01
N ASN A 151 20.06 -0.02 11.06
CA ASN A 151 19.70 0.37 12.43
C ASN A 151 20.37 1.69 12.87
N THR A 152 21.60 1.95 12.39
CA THR A 152 22.34 3.20 12.62
C THR A 152 21.70 4.43 11.98
N LYS A 153 20.88 4.24 10.94
CA LYS A 153 20.10 5.28 10.28
C LYS A 153 18.66 5.36 10.79
N ARG A 154 18.23 4.55 11.75
CA ARG A 154 16.86 4.67 12.26
C ARG A 154 16.76 5.88 13.21
N ILE A 155 15.75 6.72 12.98
CA ILE A 155 15.35 7.77 13.91
C ILE A 155 14.86 7.09 15.19
N THR A 156 15.55 7.36 16.29
CA THR A 156 15.19 6.88 17.63
C THR A 156 13.97 7.64 18.18
N ALA A 157 13.28 7.07 19.17
CA ALA A 157 12.16 7.75 19.83
C ALA A 157 12.55 9.13 20.41
N LYS A 158 13.78 9.25 20.95
CA LYS A 158 14.31 10.53 21.44
C LYS A 158 14.48 11.55 20.31
N GLN A 159 15.05 11.14 19.17
CA GLN A 159 15.18 12.02 18.01
C GLN A 159 13.82 12.43 17.45
N GLN A 160 12.87 11.50 17.42
CA GLN A 160 11.51 11.76 16.98
C GLN A 160 10.84 12.84 17.85
N GLN A 161 10.96 12.76 19.18
CA GLN A 161 10.46 13.80 20.08
C GLN A 161 11.12 15.15 19.80
N ILE A 162 12.45 15.19 19.66
CA ILE A 162 13.19 16.41 19.33
C ILE A 162 12.66 17.03 18.04
N PHE A 163 12.44 16.24 16.99
CA PHE A 163 11.89 16.76 15.74
C PHE A 163 10.48 17.31 15.90
N VAL A 164 9.62 16.64 16.67
CA VAL A 164 8.28 17.13 16.97
C VAL A 164 8.32 18.47 17.70
N ASP A 165 9.19 18.60 18.70
CA ASP A 165 9.36 19.84 19.46
C ASP A 165 9.85 20.97 18.56
N LYS A 166 10.84 20.71 17.70
CA LYS A 166 11.35 21.72 16.74
C LYS A 166 10.32 22.10 15.69
N LEU A 167 9.52 21.16 15.21
CA LEU A 167 8.39 21.45 14.33
C LEU A 167 7.34 22.31 15.02
N ASN A 168 7.07 22.04 16.30
CA ASN A 168 6.14 22.84 17.10
C ASN A 168 6.69 24.26 17.34
N GLU A 169 7.98 24.43 17.65
CA GLU A 169 8.61 25.74 17.75
C GLU A 169 8.57 26.50 16.41
N ALA A 170 8.75 25.81 15.29
CA ALA A 170 8.73 26.39 13.95
C ALA A 170 7.37 26.96 13.53
N THR A 171 6.28 26.70 14.27
CA THR A 171 4.99 27.31 13.96
C THR A 171 4.92 28.81 14.28
N ASN A 172 5.75 29.31 15.21
CA ASN A 172 5.82 30.73 15.54
C ASN A 172 7.27 31.15 15.76
N LEU A 173 7.80 31.96 14.84
CA LEU A 173 9.21 32.34 14.81
C LEU A 173 9.53 33.62 15.59
N SER A 174 8.53 34.30 16.15
CA SER A 174 8.67 35.65 16.70
C SER A 174 9.69 35.76 17.86
N SER A 175 9.87 34.69 18.63
CA SER A 175 10.82 34.65 19.75
C SER A 175 12.24 34.22 19.36
N ILE A 176 12.49 33.87 18.08
CA ILE A 176 13.75 33.25 17.63
C ILE A 176 14.61 34.29 16.89
N LYS A 177 15.64 34.81 17.56
CA LYS A 177 16.52 35.86 16.99
C LYS A 177 17.40 35.39 15.82
N GLN A 178 17.85 34.14 15.83
CA GLN A 178 18.75 33.57 14.82
C GLN A 178 18.16 32.27 14.23
N ILE A 179 17.05 32.40 13.50
CA ILE A 179 16.24 31.27 12.99
C ILE A 179 17.11 30.22 12.26
N ARG A 180 18.00 30.66 11.35
CA ARG A 180 18.88 29.74 10.62
C ARG A 180 19.79 28.94 11.55
N THR A 181 20.53 29.61 12.42
CA THR A 181 21.44 28.98 13.37
C THR A 181 20.70 28.01 14.29
N TYR A 182 19.51 28.43 14.75
CA TYR A 182 18.70 27.67 15.68
C TYR A 182 18.19 26.35 15.08
N PHE A 183 17.77 26.36 13.81
CA PHE A 183 17.19 25.18 13.16
C PHE A 183 18.16 24.36 12.31
N ASN A 184 19.40 24.81 12.09
CA ASN A 184 20.33 24.16 11.14
C ASN A 184 20.63 22.69 11.46
N ALA A 185 20.53 22.28 12.72
CA ALA A 185 20.79 20.91 13.16
C ALA A 185 19.63 19.97 12.79
N TYR A 186 18.43 20.52 12.61
CA TYR A 186 17.18 19.77 12.51
C TYR A 186 16.56 19.86 11.13
N PHE A 187 16.72 20.99 10.44
CA PHE A 187 16.02 21.32 9.19
C PHE A 187 17.01 21.53 8.05
N THR A 188 16.60 21.21 6.82
CA THR A 188 17.38 21.55 5.63
C THR A 188 17.36 23.05 5.39
N ASP A 189 18.38 23.60 4.73
CA ASP A 189 18.41 25.03 4.41
C ASP A 189 17.21 25.44 3.55
N ARG A 190 16.78 24.54 2.65
CA ARG A 190 15.56 24.71 1.85
C ARG A 190 14.33 24.90 2.75
N PHE A 191 14.15 24.03 3.74
CA PHE A 191 13.01 24.10 4.65
C PHE A 191 13.08 25.33 5.56
N ILE A 192 14.27 25.68 6.06
CA ILE A 192 14.49 26.90 6.84
C ILE A 192 14.13 28.16 6.02
N ASN A 193 14.53 28.22 4.75
CA ASN A 193 14.16 29.31 3.85
C ASN A 193 12.64 29.44 3.70
N GLN A 194 11.95 28.30 3.58
CA GLN A 194 10.51 28.24 3.47
C GLN A 194 9.83 28.82 4.72
N ILE A 195 10.14 28.31 5.91
CA ILE A 195 9.48 28.78 7.14
C ILE A 195 9.79 30.25 7.44
N ILE A 196 10.97 30.77 7.07
CA ILE A 196 11.29 32.19 7.22
C ILE A 196 10.40 33.05 6.31
N ARG A 197 10.29 32.67 5.04
CA ARG A 197 9.45 33.38 4.07
C ARG A 197 7.98 33.36 4.48
N ASP A 198 7.52 32.20 4.94
CA ASP A 198 6.12 31.95 5.30
C ASP A 198 5.81 32.41 6.75
N LYS A 199 6.81 32.95 7.46
CA LYS A 199 6.76 33.42 8.86
C LYS A 199 6.37 32.34 9.89
N GLY A 200 6.54 31.07 9.54
CA GLY A 200 6.22 29.93 10.38
C GLY A 200 5.74 28.74 9.57
N LEU A 201 5.07 27.81 10.24
CA LEU A 201 4.29 26.75 9.61
C LEU A 201 2.84 27.20 9.50
N GLU A 202 2.12 26.60 8.55
CA GLU A 202 0.73 26.95 8.20
C GLU A 202 -0.24 26.93 9.38
N TYR A 203 -0.09 25.95 10.29
CA TYR A 203 -0.91 25.81 11.49
C TYR A 203 -0.06 25.90 12.76
N ASP A 204 -0.59 26.57 13.78
CA ASP A 204 0.10 26.81 15.06
C ASP A 204 -0.10 25.73 16.13
N PHE A 205 -0.88 24.69 15.81
CA PHE A 205 -1.16 23.56 16.68
C PHE A 205 0.10 22.83 17.16
N LYS A 206 0.15 22.58 18.46
CA LYS A 206 1.27 21.90 19.11
C LYS A 206 0.96 20.41 19.25
N PHE A 207 1.47 19.61 18.33
CA PHE A 207 1.28 18.15 18.35
C PHE A 207 2.11 17.54 19.47
N LYS A 208 1.45 16.80 20.38
CA LYS A 208 2.10 16.13 21.52
C LYS A 208 2.13 14.61 21.41
N ILE A 209 1.18 14.04 20.67
CA ILE A 209 1.03 12.58 20.55
C ILE A 209 1.98 12.04 19.48
N ILE A 210 2.74 11.02 19.84
CA ILE A 210 3.63 10.27 18.95
C ILE A 210 3.29 8.78 19.07
N SER A 211 2.60 8.23 18.06
CA SER A 211 2.32 6.79 17.97
C SER A 211 3.54 6.02 17.46
N GLN A 212 3.72 4.75 17.84
CA GLN A 212 4.76 3.89 17.28
C GLN A 212 4.64 3.72 15.75
N SER A 213 3.42 3.79 15.20
CA SER A 213 3.16 3.70 13.76
C SER A 213 3.31 5.03 13.01
N SER A 214 3.66 6.12 13.70
CA SER A 214 3.75 7.45 13.08
C SER A 214 4.95 7.62 12.15
N LEU A 215 5.97 6.76 12.26
CA LEU A 215 7.21 6.86 11.50
C LEU A 215 7.31 5.76 10.45
N THR A 216 7.54 6.16 9.20
CA THR A 216 7.74 5.25 8.06
C THR A 216 8.96 5.63 7.24
N TYR A 217 9.51 4.67 6.49
CA TYR A 217 10.67 4.88 5.62
C TYR A 217 10.33 4.45 4.20
N PRO A 218 10.00 5.41 3.30
CA PRO A 218 9.78 5.12 1.89
C PRO A 218 11.03 4.59 1.17
N ASP A 219 12.22 4.95 1.65
CA ASP A 219 13.51 4.48 1.16
C ASP A 219 14.59 4.66 2.25
N SER A 220 15.85 4.30 1.98
CA SER A 220 16.93 4.33 2.98
C SER A 220 17.40 5.73 3.40
N ASN A 221 16.98 6.78 2.70
CA ASN A 221 17.37 8.17 2.89
C ASN A 221 16.18 9.10 3.10
N THR A 222 14.95 8.59 3.09
CA THR A 222 13.73 9.35 3.37
C THR A 222 12.97 8.73 4.55
N ALA A 223 12.49 9.57 5.46
CA ALA A 223 11.56 9.16 6.51
C ALA A 223 10.32 10.07 6.48
N ARG A 224 9.19 9.56 6.96
CA ARG A 224 7.95 10.32 7.10
C ARG A 224 7.39 10.14 8.49
N LEU A 225 7.13 11.26 9.16
CA LEU A 225 6.45 11.32 10.45
C LEU A 225 5.05 11.89 10.24
N SER A 226 4.03 11.12 10.61
CA SER A 226 2.62 11.51 10.53
C SER A 226 2.05 11.75 11.92
N GLN A 227 1.39 12.88 12.13
CA GLN A 227 0.76 13.26 13.40
C GLN A 227 -0.63 13.80 13.13
N TYR A 228 -1.49 13.73 14.14
CA TYR A 228 -2.85 14.24 14.07
C TYR A 228 -3.22 14.92 15.40
N SER A 229 -4.11 15.91 15.34
CA SER A 229 -4.57 16.66 16.52
C SER A 229 -5.51 15.85 17.42
N GLY A 230 -6.16 14.83 16.85
CA GLY A 230 -7.37 14.23 17.41
C GLY A 230 -8.57 15.16 17.27
N SER A 231 -9.69 14.76 17.89
CA SER A 231 -11.00 15.43 17.84
C SER A 231 -11.06 16.82 18.53
N SER A 232 -9.94 17.31 19.06
CA SER A 232 -9.81 18.59 19.76
C SER A 232 -9.05 19.65 18.96
N SER A 233 -9.04 19.56 17.63
CA SER A 233 -8.45 20.63 16.82
C SER A 233 -9.21 21.94 17.05
N ILE A 234 -8.47 23.03 17.25
CA ILE A 234 -9.05 24.37 17.45
C ILE A 234 -9.61 24.98 16.15
N TYR A 235 -9.53 24.24 15.04
CA TYR A 235 -9.79 24.76 13.69
C TYR A 235 -11.21 24.45 13.19
N GLY A 236 -11.94 23.53 13.84
CA GLY A 236 -13.36 23.28 13.56
C GLY A 236 -13.99 22.19 14.43
N ASN A 237 -15.32 22.21 14.53
CA ASN A 237 -16.08 21.15 15.20
C ASN A 237 -15.96 19.86 14.38
N LYS A 238 -15.38 18.80 14.97
CA LYS A 238 -15.15 17.49 14.33
C LYS A 238 -14.12 17.51 13.19
N GLU A 239 -13.23 18.50 13.15
CA GLU A 239 -12.10 18.48 12.22
C GLU A 239 -10.83 17.95 12.90
N THR A 240 -10.14 17.03 12.23
CA THR A 240 -8.82 16.55 12.64
C THR A 240 -7.76 17.14 11.72
N LEU A 241 -6.80 17.86 12.31
CA LEU A 241 -5.63 18.37 11.60
C LEU A 241 -4.56 17.29 11.56
N TYR A 242 -4.13 16.93 10.36
CA TYR A 242 -3.00 16.04 10.10
C TYR A 242 -1.77 16.85 9.72
N ARG A 243 -0.62 16.44 10.25
CA ARG A 243 0.70 16.94 9.87
C ARG A 243 1.56 15.80 9.37
N ARG A 244 2.16 15.95 8.20
CA ARG A 244 3.18 15.03 7.67
C ARG A 244 4.50 15.77 7.50
N ALA A 245 5.50 15.37 8.27
CA ALA A 245 6.87 15.83 8.10
C ALA A 245 7.67 14.80 7.28
N THR A 246 8.34 15.25 6.23
CA THR A 246 9.27 14.46 5.43
C THR A 246 10.70 14.81 5.80
N PHE A 247 11.50 13.79 6.08
CA PHE A 247 12.91 13.91 6.44
C PHE A 247 13.78 13.36 5.33
N VAL A 248 14.97 13.95 5.17
CA VAL A 248 16.04 13.45 4.32
C VAL A 248 17.28 13.16 5.14
N TYR A 249 17.99 12.08 4.81
CA TYR A 249 19.24 11.73 5.46
C TYR A 249 20.40 12.50 4.81
N THR A 250 21.12 13.29 5.61
CA THR A 250 22.26 14.10 5.17
C THR A 250 23.56 13.57 5.78
N ASN A 251 24.70 14.14 5.37
CA ASN A 251 25.99 13.90 6.03
C ASN A 251 26.00 14.27 7.52
N LYS A 252 25.06 15.11 7.98
CA LYS A 252 24.89 15.53 9.39
C LYS A 252 23.71 14.81 10.07
N GLY A 253 23.19 13.73 9.46
CA GLY A 253 22.04 12.98 9.96
C GLY A 253 20.71 13.42 9.35
N TRP A 254 19.60 12.95 9.94
CA TRP A 254 18.25 13.26 9.48
C TRP A 254 17.90 14.72 9.68
N LYS A 255 17.28 15.31 8.65
CA LYS A 255 16.75 16.67 8.72
C LYS A 255 15.36 16.74 8.11
N VAL A 256 14.48 17.56 8.70
CA VAL A 256 13.18 17.89 8.11
C VAL A 256 13.42 18.68 6.83
N ASP A 257 12.84 18.22 5.74
CA ASP A 257 12.95 18.82 4.43
C ASP A 257 11.63 19.45 3.96
N ARG A 258 10.50 18.93 4.45
CA ARG A 258 9.16 19.41 4.09
C ARG A 258 8.16 19.09 5.20
N VAL A 259 7.16 19.96 5.36
CA VAL A 259 5.96 19.69 6.15
C VAL A 259 4.73 19.99 5.31
N GLU A 260 3.75 19.11 5.38
CA GLU A 260 2.45 19.21 4.71
C GLU A 260 1.36 19.07 5.78
N PHE A 261 0.28 19.82 5.62
CA PHE A 261 -0.90 19.73 6.48
C PHE A 261 -2.12 19.28 5.68
N SER A 262 -3.07 18.67 6.37
CA SER A 262 -4.38 18.32 5.82
C SER A 262 -5.42 18.43 6.93
N LEU A 263 -6.45 19.24 6.72
CA LEU A 263 -7.58 19.36 7.63
C LEU A 263 -8.70 18.50 7.08
N ILE A 264 -9.17 17.52 7.86
CA ILE A 264 -10.18 16.56 7.44
C ILE A 264 -11.36 16.61 8.41
N GLU A 265 -12.56 16.81 7.88
CA GLU A 265 -13.80 16.70 8.62
C GLU A 265 -14.10 15.22 8.90
N GLU A 266 -14.23 14.86 10.18
CA GLU A 266 -14.61 13.51 10.58
C GLU A 266 -16.10 13.30 10.29
N ILE A 267 -16.39 12.69 9.14
CA ILE A 267 -17.71 12.12 8.87
C ILE A 267 -17.87 10.91 9.78
N LEU A 268 -18.48 11.11 10.94
CA LEU A 268 -19.02 10.02 11.74
C LEU A 268 -20.12 9.38 10.89
N ASN A 269 -19.81 8.28 10.21
CA ASN A 269 -20.85 7.40 9.69
C ASN A 269 -21.67 6.93 10.90
N PRO A 270 -23.00 7.17 10.92
CA PRO A 270 -23.86 6.71 12.00
C PRO A 270 -23.92 5.18 12.09
#